data_AF-A0A537ZUJ0-F1
#
_entry.id   AF-A0A537ZUJ0-F1
#
_cell.length_a   1.000
_cell.length_b   1.000
_cell.length_c   1.000
_cell.angle_alpha   90.00
_cell.angle_beta   90.00
_cell.angle_gamma   90.00
#
_symmetry.space_group_name_H-M   'P 1'
#
loop_
_entity.id
_entity.type
_entity.pdbx_description
1 polymer ?
#
loop_
_entity_poly.entity_id
_entity_poly.type
_entity_poly.pdbx_seq_one_letter_code
_entity_poly.pdbx_strand_id
1 'polypeptide(L)'
;MLRCAFGIGVVAAVVLGIWTAGAGAEPPAPAIVTGLDAGWPDVHGWDAYGTQARQWADWGEWPLAFSPYPTYQQGVRVAIGDVNGDGRNEIVTAPGTSAFTELKVFDGRSFSRLGTLLPFKDAAWYNGAFVATGDTNGDGRAEVIDGLDSGCCTTLHVLDALSGADMSGFFPYGDQSQVGARVAAADVNGDGKAEILAVAKGTGRVNVFSSSGGAAFRTIDAFGSEATGGASIAAGNLVGDAHPDIVAAASTASGAQVKIIDVGSGATRASFFPYGSIPVSSLEVALGDVDGNGSEEIVLSAATPGGTEVKAIEASGS
;
A
#
# COMPACT_ATOMS: atom_id res chain seq x y z
N MET A 1 -5.34 21.10 2.73
CA MET A 1 -4.20 21.63 1.96
C MET A 1 -3.21 22.26 2.91
N LEU A 2 -2.06 21.63 3.16
CA LEU A 2 -0.96 22.26 3.90
C LEU A 2 0.36 22.02 3.17
N ARG A 3 1.22 23.05 3.13
CA ARG A 3 2.59 23.02 2.58
C ARG A 3 3.57 23.30 3.72
N CYS A 4 4.68 22.56 3.82
CA CYS A 4 5.75 22.85 4.79
C CYS A 4 7.08 23.12 4.07
N ALA A 5 7.77 24.17 4.50
CA ALA A 5 9.13 24.54 4.11
C ALA A 5 9.99 24.67 5.37
N PHE A 6 11.24 24.17 5.35
CA PHE A 6 12.15 24.21 6.50
C PHE A 6 13.30 25.22 6.30
N GLY A 7 13.67 25.92 7.37
CA GLY A 7 14.81 26.84 7.48
C GLY A 7 15.73 26.51 8.67
N ILE A 8 17.01 26.87 8.53
CA ILE A 8 18.18 26.46 9.34
C ILE A 8 18.37 27.29 10.63
N GLY A 9 18.84 26.66 11.73
CA GLY A 9 19.47 27.35 12.87
C GLY A 9 19.93 26.41 14.00
N VAL A 10 21.15 26.60 14.52
CA VAL A 10 21.81 25.83 15.61
C VAL A 10 21.74 26.58 16.95
N VAL A 11 21.47 25.90 18.08
CA VAL A 11 21.82 26.33 19.47
C VAL A 11 22.06 25.10 20.37
N ALA A 12 23.01 25.17 21.32
CA ALA A 12 23.35 24.13 22.30
C ALA A 12 23.01 24.53 23.76
N ALA A 13 22.59 23.59 24.64
CA ALA A 13 22.86 23.55 26.12
C ALA A 13 22.24 22.34 26.90
N VAL A 14 23.10 21.70 27.72
CA VAL A 14 23.04 21.14 29.12
C VAL A 14 21.82 20.35 29.70
N VAL A 15 22.15 19.25 30.42
CA VAL A 15 21.31 18.27 31.18
C VAL A 15 20.84 18.79 32.55
N LEU A 16 19.59 18.46 32.96
CA LEU A 16 19.18 18.15 34.36
C LEU A 16 17.70 17.69 34.44
N GLY A 17 17.43 16.59 35.17
CA GLY A 17 16.11 16.28 35.74
C GLY A 17 15.63 14.83 35.55
N ILE A 18 15.60 14.06 36.64
CA ILE A 18 14.81 12.82 36.71
C ILE A 18 13.35 13.25 36.66
N TRP A 19 12.65 12.90 35.59
CA TRP A 19 11.19 13.00 35.51
C TRP A 19 10.62 11.60 35.63
N THR A 20 9.83 11.39 36.69
CA THR A 20 8.81 10.35 36.68
C THR A 20 7.77 10.77 35.66
N ALA A 21 7.87 10.27 34.42
CA ALA A 21 6.74 10.32 33.51
C ALA A 21 5.66 9.43 34.11
N GLY A 22 4.64 10.05 34.71
CA GLY A 22 3.37 9.39 34.95
C GLY A 22 2.89 8.80 33.62
N ALA A 23 2.36 7.59 33.66
CA ALA A 23 1.87 6.89 32.48
C ALA A 23 0.82 7.75 31.74
N GLY A 24 1.27 8.49 30.74
CA GLY A 24 0.42 8.94 29.65
C GLY A 24 -0.03 7.70 28.90
N ALA A 25 -1.30 7.61 28.55
CA ALA A 25 -1.80 6.53 27.72
C ALA A 25 -0.96 6.47 26.44
N GLU A 26 -0.42 5.29 26.11
CA GLU A 26 0.43 5.04 24.93
C GLU A 26 -0.17 5.75 23.71
N PRO A 27 0.64 6.44 22.87
CA PRO A 27 0.09 7.20 21.75
C PRO A 27 -0.70 6.24 20.85
N PRO A 28 -1.76 6.73 20.20
CA PRO A 28 -2.54 5.88 19.31
C PRO A 28 -1.65 5.34 18.19
N ALA A 29 -1.99 4.14 17.70
CA ALA A 29 -1.36 3.58 16.51
C ALA A 29 -1.58 4.52 15.30
N PRO A 30 -0.70 4.51 14.30
CA PRO A 30 -0.91 5.30 13.09
C PRO A 30 -2.18 4.81 12.37
N ALA A 31 -2.96 5.76 11.84
CA ALA A 31 -4.12 5.46 10.99
C ALA A 31 -3.69 5.28 9.52
N ILE A 32 -2.59 5.93 9.11
CA ILE A 32 -2.07 5.87 7.75
C ILE A 32 -0.58 5.54 7.79
N VAL A 33 -0.14 4.62 6.92
CA VAL A 33 1.29 4.33 6.71
C VAL A 33 1.64 4.62 5.27
N THR A 34 2.75 5.33 5.05
CA THR A 34 3.21 5.69 3.71
C THR A 34 4.64 5.26 3.47
N GLY A 35 4.89 4.74 2.27
CA GLY A 35 6.21 4.60 1.66
C GLY A 35 6.28 5.40 0.36
N LEU A 36 7.46 5.84 -0.04
CA LEU A 36 7.68 6.47 -1.34
C LEU A 36 8.36 5.51 -2.29
N ASP A 37 7.92 5.48 -3.54
CA ASP A 37 8.47 4.61 -4.60
C ASP A 37 9.77 5.16 -5.24
N ALA A 38 10.46 6.07 -4.54
CA ALA A 38 11.72 6.68 -4.93
C ALA A 38 12.45 7.27 -3.72
N GLY A 39 13.78 7.38 -3.81
CA GLY A 39 14.61 7.97 -2.75
C GLY A 39 14.82 7.02 -1.57
N TRP A 40 15.09 7.56 -0.40
CA TRP A 40 15.28 6.73 0.79
C TRP A 40 13.99 5.94 1.08
N PRO A 41 14.11 4.63 1.38
CA PRO A 41 12.98 3.73 1.59
C PRO A 41 12.41 3.94 2.99
N ASP A 42 12.03 5.16 3.30
CA ASP A 42 11.51 5.50 4.62
C ASP A 42 10.01 5.26 4.66
N VAL A 43 9.58 4.54 5.71
CA VAL A 43 8.19 4.30 6.04
C VAL A 43 7.82 5.23 7.18
N HIS A 44 6.71 5.94 7.03
CA HIS A 44 6.20 6.90 8.01
C HIS A 44 4.77 6.55 8.41
N GLY A 45 4.48 6.61 9.71
CA GLY A 45 3.12 6.56 10.25
C GLY A 45 2.54 7.96 10.47
N TRP A 46 1.24 8.10 10.23
CA TRP A 46 0.46 9.33 10.41
C TRP A 46 -0.83 9.02 11.17
N ASP A 47 -1.32 9.98 11.93
CA ASP A 47 -2.67 9.93 12.48
C ASP A 47 -3.74 10.24 11.42
N ALA A 48 -5.01 10.09 11.80
CA ALA A 48 -6.16 10.35 10.94
C ALA A 48 -6.24 11.81 10.43
N TYR A 49 -5.50 12.72 11.06
CA TYR A 49 -5.49 14.14 10.75
C TYR A 49 -4.25 14.54 9.92
N GLY A 50 -3.40 13.58 9.54
CA GLY A 50 -2.19 13.81 8.76
C GLY A 50 -1.01 14.36 9.55
N THR A 51 -1.03 14.29 10.88
CA THR A 51 0.14 14.58 11.72
C THR A 51 0.98 13.31 11.85
N GLN A 52 2.32 13.44 11.76
CA GLN A 52 3.19 12.28 11.90
C GLN A 52 3.01 11.64 13.28
N ALA A 53 2.67 10.35 13.29
CA ALA A 53 2.47 9.58 14.51
C ALA A 53 3.77 9.49 15.30
N ARG A 54 3.65 9.29 16.61
CA ARG A 54 4.79 9.24 17.55
C ARG A 54 4.70 8.03 18.45
N GLN A 55 5.86 7.55 18.88
CA GLN A 55 6.00 6.54 19.93
C GLN A 55 6.83 7.08 21.10
N TRP A 56 6.70 6.47 22.27
CA TRP A 56 7.58 6.77 23.41
C TRP A 56 8.81 5.86 23.40
N ALA A 57 9.97 6.48 23.54
CA ALA A 57 11.21 5.83 23.95
C ALA A 57 11.62 6.33 25.34
N ASP A 58 12.58 5.67 25.99
CA ASP A 58 13.12 6.07 27.29
C ASP A 58 13.65 7.52 27.33
N TRP A 59 13.94 8.09 26.16
CA TRP A 59 14.44 9.46 25.98
C TRP A 59 13.39 10.46 25.46
N GLY A 60 12.11 10.06 25.36
CA GLY A 60 11.00 10.94 24.98
C GLY A 60 10.22 10.49 23.74
N GLU A 61 9.35 11.37 23.25
CA GLU A 61 8.57 11.13 22.03
C GLU A 61 9.45 11.13 20.79
N TRP A 62 9.24 10.17 19.90
CA TRP A 62 9.97 10.07 18.64
C TRP A 62 9.01 9.79 17.48
N PRO A 63 9.25 10.37 16.28
CA PRO A 63 8.42 10.09 15.12
C PRO A 63 8.40 8.60 14.79
N LEU A 64 7.22 8.07 14.49
CA LEU A 64 7.02 6.68 14.11
C LEU A 64 7.42 6.51 12.64
N ALA A 65 8.71 6.27 12.42
CA ALA A 65 9.29 6.07 11.11
C ALA A 65 10.51 5.13 11.18
N PHE A 66 10.77 4.42 10.07
CA PHE A 66 11.91 3.53 9.94
C PHE A 66 12.29 3.33 8.46
N SER A 67 13.48 2.78 8.23
CA SER A 67 13.95 2.42 6.89
C SER A 67 14.12 0.89 6.83
N PRO A 68 13.23 0.12 6.18
CA PRO A 68 13.33 -1.33 6.11
C PRO A 68 14.56 -1.77 5.31
N TYR A 69 15.04 -0.93 4.40
CA TYR A 69 16.14 -1.20 3.45
C TYR A 69 17.20 -0.09 3.51
N PRO A 70 17.91 0.09 4.64
CA PRO A 70 18.70 1.29 4.92
C PRO A 70 19.93 1.50 4.01
N THR A 71 20.28 0.52 3.19
CA THR A 71 21.38 0.60 2.21
C THR A 71 20.88 0.84 0.78
N TYR A 72 19.59 1.10 0.60
CA TYR A 72 18.93 1.22 -0.68
C TYR A 72 18.26 2.59 -0.83
N GLN A 73 18.09 3.07 -2.07
CA GLN A 73 17.63 4.44 -2.35
C GLN A 73 16.61 4.53 -3.51
N GLN A 74 15.89 3.44 -3.79
CA GLN A 74 14.80 3.48 -4.79
C GLN A 74 13.42 3.29 -4.14
N GLY A 75 13.30 3.70 -2.89
CA GLY A 75 12.02 3.71 -2.21
C GLY A 75 11.55 2.38 -1.66
N VAL A 76 10.37 2.45 -1.06
CA VAL A 76 9.65 1.37 -0.39
C VAL A 76 8.17 1.46 -0.74
N ARG A 77 7.58 0.30 -1.01
CA ARG A 77 6.13 0.09 -1.14
C ARG A 77 5.62 -0.56 0.12
N VAL A 78 4.40 -0.19 0.52
CA VAL A 78 3.79 -0.67 1.75
C VAL A 78 2.41 -1.24 1.46
N ALA A 79 2.05 -2.28 2.19
CA ALA A 79 0.70 -2.81 2.32
C ALA A 79 0.38 -3.01 3.80
N ILE A 80 -0.91 -3.05 4.13
CA ILE A 80 -1.40 -3.12 5.51
C ILE A 80 -2.50 -4.18 5.61
N GLY A 81 -2.40 -5.06 6.59
CA GLY A 81 -3.41 -6.08 6.89
C GLY A 81 -3.08 -6.87 8.16
N ASP A 82 -4.09 -7.44 8.82
CA ASP A 82 -3.92 -8.31 9.99
C ASP A 82 -3.35 -9.66 9.57
N VAL A 83 -2.02 -9.77 9.54
CA VAL A 83 -1.34 -10.97 9.04
C VAL A 83 -0.98 -11.95 10.16
N ASN A 84 -1.08 -11.51 11.43
CA ASN A 84 -0.83 -12.35 12.59
C ASN A 84 -2.10 -12.84 13.31
N GLY A 85 -3.27 -12.28 12.97
CA GLY A 85 -4.59 -12.66 13.48
C GLY A 85 -4.92 -12.07 14.85
N ASP A 86 -4.28 -10.97 15.25
CA ASP A 86 -4.51 -10.32 16.53
C ASP A 86 -5.59 -9.23 16.51
N GLY A 87 -6.20 -9.01 15.33
CA GLY A 87 -7.21 -7.99 15.09
C GLY A 87 -6.65 -6.60 14.82
N ARG A 88 -5.34 -6.46 14.64
CA ARG A 88 -4.67 -5.22 14.25
C ARG A 88 -3.86 -5.45 13.00
N ASN A 89 -3.79 -4.42 12.17
CA ASN A 89 -3.03 -4.54 10.94
C ASN A 89 -1.52 -4.43 11.17
N GLU A 90 -0.75 -5.29 10.50
CA GLU A 90 0.69 -5.18 10.31
C GLU A 90 1.04 -4.35 9.08
N ILE A 91 2.32 -3.99 8.98
CA ILE A 91 2.90 -3.33 7.81
C ILE A 91 3.78 -4.32 7.07
N VAL A 92 3.48 -4.53 5.80
CA VAL A 92 4.33 -5.30 4.89
C VAL A 92 5.03 -4.35 3.94
N THR A 93 6.35 -4.47 3.83
CA THR A 93 7.15 -3.62 2.96
C THR A 93 7.77 -4.42 1.84
N ALA A 94 7.87 -3.80 0.66
CA ALA A 94 8.65 -4.28 -0.47
C ALA A 94 9.61 -3.17 -0.92
N PRO A 95 10.84 -3.49 -1.37
CA PRO A 95 11.72 -2.47 -1.90
C PRO A 95 11.29 -2.12 -3.33
N GLY A 96 11.51 -0.86 -3.73
CA GLY A 96 11.26 -0.40 -5.09
C GLY A 96 12.23 -0.96 -6.14
N THR A 97 12.24 -0.39 -7.34
CA THR A 97 12.88 -1.01 -8.52
C THR A 97 14.40 -1.17 -8.46
N SER A 98 14.92 -2.35 -8.82
CA SER A 98 16.37 -2.71 -8.82
C SER A 98 16.97 -3.15 -7.47
N ALA A 99 16.14 -3.41 -6.46
CA ALA A 99 16.57 -3.97 -5.18
C ALA A 99 16.42 -5.48 -5.15
N PHE A 100 17.23 -6.12 -4.31
CA PHE A 100 16.98 -7.50 -3.91
C PHE A 100 15.56 -7.62 -3.35
N THR A 101 14.78 -8.52 -3.92
CA THR A 101 13.34 -8.64 -3.65
C THR A 101 13.13 -9.40 -2.35
N GLU A 102 13.32 -8.70 -1.24
CA GLU A 102 13.03 -9.15 0.13
C GLU A 102 11.87 -8.36 0.72
N LEU A 103 10.81 -9.04 1.13
CA LEU A 103 9.71 -8.39 1.83
C LEU A 103 9.97 -8.42 3.33
N LYS A 104 9.46 -7.44 4.06
CA LYS A 104 9.58 -7.40 5.52
C LYS A 104 8.24 -7.11 6.15
N VAL A 105 7.94 -7.80 7.23
CA VAL A 105 6.70 -7.66 7.99
C VAL A 105 7.04 -6.98 9.31
N PHE A 106 6.28 -5.95 9.66
CA PHE A 106 6.43 -5.16 10.88
C PHE A 106 5.11 -5.07 11.61
N ASP A 107 5.19 -5.05 12.93
CA ASP A 107 4.06 -4.75 13.80
C ASP A 107 3.55 -3.33 13.48
N GLY A 108 2.25 -3.19 13.23
CA GLY A 108 1.69 -1.91 12.77
C GLY A 108 1.62 -0.82 13.84
N ARG A 109 1.86 -1.17 15.11
CA ARG A 109 1.88 -0.21 16.22
C ARG A 109 3.30 0.26 16.55
N SER A 110 4.20 -0.68 16.80
CA SER A 110 5.57 -0.45 17.28
C SER A 110 6.60 -0.33 16.15
N PHE A 111 6.23 -0.72 14.93
CA PHE A 111 7.12 -0.81 13.77
C PHE A 111 8.30 -1.76 14.00
N SER A 112 8.15 -2.70 14.94
CA SER A 112 9.12 -3.75 15.19
C SER A 112 9.02 -4.83 14.11
N ARG A 113 10.16 -5.25 13.54
CA ARG A 113 10.16 -6.29 12.51
C ARG A 113 9.73 -7.63 13.09
N LEU A 114 8.66 -8.19 12.53
CA LEU A 114 8.13 -9.52 12.85
C LEU A 114 8.80 -10.61 12.00
N GLY A 115 9.08 -10.31 10.72
CA GLY A 115 9.61 -11.30 9.80
C GLY A 115 10.24 -10.72 8.53
N THR A 116 10.89 -11.61 7.78
CA THR A 116 11.42 -11.35 6.43
C THR A 116 10.92 -12.46 5.52
N LEU A 117 10.38 -12.10 4.35
CA LEU A 117 9.88 -13.05 3.36
C LEU A 117 10.74 -12.97 2.10
N LEU A 118 11.05 -14.14 1.55
CA LEU A 118 11.85 -14.30 0.33
C LEU A 118 11.00 -15.03 -0.71
N PRO A 119 10.12 -14.31 -1.45
CA PRO A 119 9.25 -14.92 -2.47
C PRO A 119 10.06 -15.72 -3.50
N PHE A 120 11.30 -15.30 -3.76
CA PHE A 120 12.17 -15.95 -4.73
C PHE A 120 13.33 -16.68 -4.07
N LYS A 121 13.04 -17.76 -3.33
CA LYS A 121 14.06 -18.53 -2.60
C LYS A 121 15.15 -19.16 -3.48
N ASP A 122 14.83 -19.46 -4.75
CA ASP A 122 15.69 -20.24 -5.64
C ASP A 122 16.63 -19.38 -6.51
N ALA A 123 16.50 -18.05 -6.47
CA ALA A 123 17.39 -17.13 -7.18
C ALA A 123 17.41 -15.73 -6.56
N ALA A 124 18.52 -15.00 -6.72
CA ALA A 124 18.58 -13.60 -6.30
C ALA A 124 17.94 -12.70 -7.35
N TRP A 125 16.72 -12.23 -7.07
CA TRP A 125 15.99 -11.33 -7.97
C TRP A 125 16.11 -9.88 -7.52
N TYR A 126 16.59 -9.04 -8.43
CA TYR A 126 16.89 -7.63 -8.17
C TYR A 126 15.94 -6.69 -8.92
N ASN A 127 14.62 -6.86 -8.73
CA ASN A 127 13.64 -5.98 -9.38
C ASN A 127 12.77 -5.22 -8.38
N GLY A 128 12.73 -5.60 -7.10
CA GLY A 128 11.72 -5.11 -6.17
C GLY A 128 10.34 -5.70 -6.49
N ALA A 129 9.35 -5.37 -5.68
CA ALA A 129 7.99 -5.91 -5.85
C ALA A 129 6.94 -4.88 -5.46
N PHE A 130 5.75 -4.96 -6.05
CA PHE A 130 4.54 -4.42 -5.46
C PHE A 130 4.02 -5.41 -4.41
N VAL A 131 3.32 -4.89 -3.40
CA VAL A 131 2.83 -5.71 -2.29
C VAL A 131 1.39 -5.33 -1.96
N ALA A 132 0.61 -6.34 -1.61
CA ALA A 132 -0.74 -6.26 -1.08
C ALA A 132 -0.91 -7.31 0.02
N THR A 133 -2.01 -7.21 0.76
CA THR A 133 -2.38 -8.15 1.82
C THR A 133 -3.87 -8.47 1.72
N GLY A 134 -4.25 -9.71 2.04
CA GLY A 134 -5.66 -10.14 2.10
C GLY A 134 -5.79 -11.60 2.54
N ASP A 135 -6.89 -11.95 3.21
CA ASP A 135 -7.15 -13.33 3.65
C ASP A 135 -7.58 -14.19 2.47
N THR A 136 -6.60 -14.78 1.77
CA THR A 136 -6.81 -15.53 0.53
C THR A 136 -7.26 -16.98 0.77
N ASN A 137 -7.16 -17.45 2.01
CA ASN A 137 -7.38 -18.84 2.38
C ASN A 137 -8.66 -19.03 3.24
N GLY A 138 -9.14 -17.96 3.89
CA GLY A 138 -10.32 -17.89 4.73
C GLY A 138 -10.09 -18.27 6.20
N ASP A 139 -8.85 -18.13 6.72
CA ASP A 139 -8.51 -18.48 8.11
C ASP A 139 -8.60 -17.29 9.08
N GLY A 140 -8.96 -16.11 8.58
CA GLY A 140 -9.05 -14.88 9.35
C GLY A 140 -7.72 -14.12 9.48
N ARG A 141 -6.66 -14.56 8.80
CA ARG A 141 -5.38 -13.85 8.71
C ARG A 141 -5.10 -13.49 7.26
N ALA A 142 -4.56 -12.29 7.06
CA ALA A 142 -4.15 -11.85 5.74
C ALA A 142 -2.84 -12.53 5.31
N GLU A 143 -2.79 -13.04 4.08
CA GLU A 143 -1.56 -13.40 3.39
C GLU A 143 -0.88 -12.17 2.79
N VAL A 144 0.41 -12.32 2.48
CA VAL A 144 1.16 -11.36 1.68
C VAL A 144 1.11 -11.76 0.21
N ILE A 145 0.68 -10.82 -0.63
CA ILE A 145 0.69 -10.97 -2.09
C ILE A 145 1.78 -10.07 -2.64
N ASP A 146 2.73 -10.64 -3.38
CA ASP A 146 3.75 -9.87 -4.08
C ASP A 146 3.58 -9.96 -5.59
N GLY A 147 3.88 -8.86 -6.28
CA GLY A 147 4.00 -8.82 -7.73
C GLY A 147 5.34 -8.24 -8.14
N LEU A 148 6.14 -9.03 -8.85
CA LEU A 148 7.47 -8.62 -9.29
C LEU A 148 7.38 -7.32 -10.11
N ASP A 149 8.28 -6.38 -9.87
CA ASP A 149 8.40 -5.19 -10.72
C ASP A 149 8.92 -5.59 -12.13
N SER A 150 8.90 -4.64 -13.07
CA SER A 150 9.35 -4.87 -14.45
C SER A 150 10.77 -5.45 -14.48
N GLY A 151 10.99 -6.42 -15.37
CA GLY A 151 12.22 -7.23 -15.38
C GLY A 151 12.06 -8.48 -16.22
N CYS A 152 12.20 -9.68 -15.64
CA CYS A 152 11.76 -10.92 -16.30
C CYS A 152 10.56 -11.51 -15.57
N CYS A 153 9.73 -12.19 -16.37
CA CYS A 153 8.91 -13.29 -15.91
C CYS A 153 7.94 -12.81 -14.80
N THR A 154 7.02 -11.92 -15.17
CA THR A 154 6.09 -11.26 -14.26
C THR A 154 5.29 -12.32 -13.52
N THR A 155 5.66 -12.52 -12.27
CA THR A 155 5.07 -13.53 -11.38
C THR A 155 4.44 -12.84 -10.19
N LEU A 156 3.39 -13.46 -9.68
CA LEU A 156 2.82 -13.15 -8.38
C LEU A 156 3.07 -14.32 -7.45
N HIS A 157 3.22 -14.07 -6.15
CA HIS A 157 3.10 -15.10 -5.12
C HIS A 157 2.10 -14.69 -4.05
N VAL A 158 1.57 -15.71 -3.39
CA VAL A 158 0.83 -15.62 -2.14
C VAL A 158 1.66 -16.32 -1.08
N LEU A 159 2.01 -15.60 -0.03
CA LEU A 159 2.88 -16.06 1.04
C LEU A 159 2.17 -15.97 2.38
N ASP A 160 2.35 -16.99 3.22
CA ASP A 160 2.05 -16.86 4.64
C ASP A 160 3.04 -15.85 5.27
N ALA A 161 2.50 -14.81 5.91
CA ALA A 161 3.29 -13.65 6.34
C ALA A 161 4.26 -13.94 7.49
N LEU A 162 4.04 -15.01 8.25
CA LEU A 162 4.84 -15.32 9.44
C LEU A 162 5.90 -16.39 9.16
N SER A 163 5.53 -17.43 8.42
CA SER A 163 6.41 -18.53 8.04
C SER A 163 7.17 -18.27 6.75
N GLY A 164 6.67 -17.38 5.88
CA GLY A 164 7.18 -17.19 4.52
C GLY A 164 6.93 -18.39 3.60
N ALA A 165 6.01 -19.28 3.97
CA ALA A 165 5.62 -20.40 3.14
C ALA A 165 4.93 -19.89 1.87
N ASP A 166 5.41 -20.38 0.72
CA ASP A 166 4.80 -20.15 -0.58
C ASP A 166 3.51 -20.99 -0.68
N MET A 167 2.38 -20.30 -0.73
CA MET A 167 1.05 -20.90 -0.80
C MET A 167 0.60 -21.04 -2.26
N SER A 168 0.97 -20.09 -3.11
CA SER A 168 0.77 -20.15 -4.55
C SER A 168 1.71 -19.19 -5.29
N GLY A 169 2.01 -19.53 -6.55
CA GLY A 169 2.74 -18.65 -7.46
C GLY A 169 2.31 -18.87 -8.91
N PHE A 170 2.15 -17.79 -9.68
CA PHE A 170 1.71 -17.87 -11.06
C PHE A 170 2.09 -16.63 -11.89
N PHE A 171 2.04 -16.78 -13.22
CA PHE A 171 2.38 -15.73 -14.18
C PHE A 171 1.10 -15.07 -14.74
N PRO A 172 0.63 -13.92 -14.20
CA PRO A 172 -0.64 -13.29 -14.62
C PRO A 172 -0.66 -12.85 -16.10
N TYR A 173 0.52 -12.67 -16.71
CA TYR A 173 0.66 -12.20 -18.09
C TYR A 173 1.48 -13.14 -18.98
N GLY A 174 1.63 -14.40 -18.55
CA GLY A 174 2.51 -15.38 -19.18
C GLY A 174 3.93 -15.35 -18.62
N ASP A 175 4.59 -16.50 -18.68
CA ASP A 175 5.88 -16.81 -18.06
C ASP A 175 7.07 -16.03 -18.64
N GLN A 176 6.91 -15.45 -19.84
CA GLN A 176 7.93 -14.61 -20.49
C GLN A 176 7.64 -13.11 -20.37
N SER A 177 6.59 -12.70 -19.67
CA SER A 177 6.19 -11.29 -19.60
C SER A 177 7.14 -10.46 -18.73
N GLN A 178 7.53 -9.27 -19.18
CA GLN A 178 8.51 -8.41 -18.50
C GLN A 178 7.89 -7.15 -17.89
N VAL A 179 6.56 -7.05 -17.92
CA VAL A 179 5.84 -5.80 -17.63
C VAL A 179 5.84 -5.45 -16.15
N GLY A 180 5.90 -6.43 -15.25
CA GLY A 180 5.70 -6.24 -13.82
C GLY A 180 4.23 -6.06 -13.45
N ALA A 181 3.87 -6.29 -12.19
CA ALA A 181 2.49 -6.30 -11.75
C ALA A 181 2.27 -5.51 -10.46
N ARG A 182 1.44 -4.46 -10.53
CA ARG A 182 0.81 -3.86 -9.35
C ARG A 182 -0.27 -4.81 -8.85
N VAL A 183 -0.40 -4.95 -7.53
CA VAL A 183 -1.33 -5.89 -6.90
C VAL A 183 -2.22 -5.21 -5.88
N ALA A 184 -3.45 -5.72 -5.73
CA ALA A 184 -4.37 -5.47 -4.63
C ALA A 184 -5.10 -6.78 -4.31
N ALA A 185 -5.80 -6.83 -3.17
CA ALA A 185 -6.57 -8.01 -2.77
C ALA A 185 -7.88 -7.61 -2.11
N ALA A 186 -8.95 -8.35 -2.41
CA ALA A 186 -10.27 -8.22 -1.80
C ALA A 186 -11.13 -9.44 -2.14
N ASP A 187 -12.12 -9.76 -1.30
CA ASP A 187 -13.11 -10.82 -1.59
C ASP A 187 -14.13 -10.32 -2.64
N VAL A 188 -13.78 -10.47 -3.93
CA VAL A 188 -14.56 -9.89 -5.03
C VAL A 188 -15.64 -10.80 -5.57
N ASN A 189 -15.65 -12.05 -5.14
CA ASN A 189 -16.67 -13.02 -5.50
C ASN A 189 -17.68 -13.28 -4.35
N GLY A 190 -17.38 -12.82 -3.12
CA GLY A 190 -18.24 -12.93 -1.94
C GLY A 190 -18.19 -14.30 -1.25
N ASP A 191 -17.10 -15.06 -1.39
CA ASP A 191 -16.95 -16.39 -0.80
C ASP A 191 -16.23 -16.39 0.57
N GLY A 192 -15.87 -15.20 1.06
CA GLY A 192 -15.12 -15.00 2.29
C GLY A 192 -13.61 -15.12 2.13
N LYS A 193 -13.09 -15.17 0.90
CA LYS A 193 -11.65 -15.21 0.62
C LYS A 193 -11.26 -14.10 -0.36
N ALA A 194 -10.10 -13.51 -0.12
CA ALA A 194 -9.55 -12.50 -0.98
C ALA A 194 -9.07 -13.10 -2.32
N GLU A 195 -9.52 -12.50 -3.41
CA GLU A 195 -8.93 -12.64 -4.73
C GLU A 195 -7.75 -11.69 -4.93
N ILE A 196 -6.96 -12.00 -5.97
CA ILE A 196 -5.83 -11.18 -6.38
C ILE A 196 -6.23 -10.32 -7.56
N LEU A 197 -6.08 -9.01 -7.43
CA LEU A 197 -6.22 -8.05 -8.51
C LEU A 197 -4.83 -7.65 -8.98
N ALA A 198 -4.56 -7.79 -10.28
CA ALA A 198 -3.28 -7.41 -10.86
C ALA A 198 -3.44 -6.45 -12.04
N VAL A 199 -2.56 -5.44 -12.07
CA VAL A 199 -2.46 -4.47 -13.16
C VAL A 199 -1.04 -4.50 -13.73
N ALA A 200 -0.93 -4.74 -15.03
CA ALA A 200 0.35 -4.67 -15.72
C ALA A 200 0.85 -3.22 -15.67
N LYS A 201 2.11 -3.02 -15.28
CA LYS A 201 2.67 -1.66 -15.13
C LYS A 201 2.49 -0.84 -16.41
N GLY A 202 2.09 0.42 -16.25
CA GLY A 202 1.83 1.32 -17.38
C GLY A 202 0.48 1.12 -18.06
N THR A 203 -0.38 0.22 -17.56
CA THR A 203 -1.73 0.01 -18.08
C THR A 203 -2.82 0.40 -17.07
N GLY A 204 -4.06 0.57 -17.54
CA GLY A 204 -5.24 0.77 -16.70
C GLY A 204 -6.16 -0.46 -16.61
N ARG A 205 -5.66 -1.64 -16.98
CA ARG A 205 -6.45 -2.87 -17.04
C ARG A 205 -6.22 -3.73 -15.81
N VAL A 206 -7.29 -3.95 -15.05
CA VAL A 206 -7.30 -4.78 -13.85
C VAL A 206 -7.73 -6.19 -14.22
N ASN A 207 -6.92 -7.18 -13.89
CA ASN A 207 -7.23 -8.59 -14.05
C ASN A 207 -7.42 -9.21 -12.68
N VAL A 208 -8.49 -9.98 -12.51
CA VAL A 208 -8.85 -10.61 -11.25
C VAL A 208 -8.61 -12.11 -11.35
N PHE A 209 -7.84 -12.64 -10.41
CA PHE A 209 -7.43 -14.02 -10.32
C PHE A 209 -7.89 -14.61 -8.99
N SER A 210 -8.19 -15.91 -8.99
CA SER A 210 -8.26 -16.67 -7.74
C SER A 210 -6.88 -16.69 -7.08
N SER A 211 -6.85 -16.83 -5.75
CA SER A 211 -5.62 -16.95 -4.99
C SER A 211 -4.74 -18.14 -5.41
N SER A 212 -5.32 -19.19 -5.99
CA SER A 212 -4.56 -20.31 -6.58
C SER A 212 -3.94 -20.00 -7.95
N GLY A 213 -4.19 -18.81 -8.51
CA GLY A 213 -3.80 -18.42 -9.86
C GLY A 213 -4.69 -18.97 -10.96
N GLY A 214 -4.14 -19.09 -12.17
CA GLY A 214 -4.85 -19.55 -13.37
C GLY A 214 -5.23 -18.42 -14.31
N ALA A 215 -6.28 -18.62 -15.11
CA ALA A 215 -6.79 -17.57 -15.99
C ALA A 215 -7.55 -16.52 -15.16
N ALA A 216 -7.41 -15.25 -15.53
CA ALA A 216 -8.24 -14.20 -14.95
C ALA A 216 -9.71 -14.51 -15.25
N PHE A 217 -10.54 -14.61 -14.20
CA PHE A 217 -11.98 -14.87 -14.37
C PHE A 217 -12.76 -13.57 -14.62
N ARG A 218 -12.11 -12.42 -14.41
CA ARG A 218 -12.66 -11.10 -14.68
C ARG A 218 -11.55 -10.14 -15.09
N THR A 219 -11.89 -9.24 -16.02
CA THR A 219 -11.01 -8.15 -16.46
C THR A 219 -11.84 -6.87 -16.56
N ILE A 220 -11.32 -5.80 -15.97
CA ILE A 220 -11.94 -4.48 -15.94
C ILE A 220 -10.97 -3.47 -16.55
N ASP A 221 -11.43 -2.71 -17.54
CA ASP A 221 -10.64 -1.64 -18.13
C ASP A 221 -10.96 -0.31 -17.44
N ALA A 222 -10.20 0.04 -16.40
CA ALA A 222 -10.49 1.20 -15.57
C ALA A 222 -10.17 2.52 -16.30
N PHE A 223 -9.11 2.55 -17.09
CA PHE A 223 -8.65 3.77 -17.76
C PHE A 223 -8.36 3.61 -19.25
N GLY A 224 -8.28 2.40 -19.81
CA GLY A 224 -7.89 2.21 -21.21
C GLY A 224 -6.57 2.92 -21.52
N SER A 225 -6.58 3.73 -22.59
CA SER A 225 -5.45 4.56 -22.99
C SER A 225 -5.42 5.95 -22.35
N GLU A 226 -6.35 6.27 -21.43
CA GLU A 226 -6.40 7.57 -20.75
C GLU A 226 -5.30 7.72 -19.70
N ALA A 227 -4.84 6.61 -19.11
CA ALA A 227 -3.77 6.58 -18.12
C ALA A 227 -2.40 6.77 -18.79
N THR A 228 -1.67 7.80 -18.40
CA THR A 228 -0.35 8.13 -18.98
C THR A 228 0.82 7.41 -18.31
N GLY A 229 0.63 6.90 -17.08
CA GLY A 229 1.63 6.17 -16.29
C GLY A 229 1.17 4.81 -15.75
N GLY A 230 0.00 4.33 -16.22
CA GLY A 230 -0.72 3.21 -15.62
C GLY A 230 -1.55 3.60 -14.40
N ALA A 231 -2.37 2.66 -13.93
CA ALA A 231 -3.21 2.84 -12.75
C ALA A 231 -2.56 2.23 -11.50
N SER A 232 -2.64 2.95 -10.39
CA SER A 232 -2.59 2.39 -9.04
C SER A 232 -3.98 1.88 -8.67
N ILE A 233 -4.06 0.80 -7.90
CA ILE A 233 -5.33 0.17 -7.53
C ILE A 233 -5.37 -0.20 -6.06
N ALA A 234 -6.57 -0.12 -5.49
CA ALA A 234 -6.95 -0.74 -4.24
C ALA A 234 -8.35 -1.35 -4.39
N ALA A 235 -8.71 -2.30 -3.53
CA ALA A 235 -10.03 -2.94 -3.57
C ALA A 235 -10.53 -3.17 -2.14
N GLY A 236 -11.83 -3.01 -1.94
CA GLY A 236 -12.45 -3.02 -0.61
C GLY A 236 -13.93 -2.65 -0.68
N ASN A 237 -14.64 -2.76 0.45
CA ASN A 237 -16.09 -2.55 0.51
C ASN A 237 -16.42 -1.10 0.89
N LEU A 238 -16.20 -0.19 -0.05
CA LEU A 238 -16.30 1.26 0.15
C LEU A 238 -17.71 1.78 0.46
N VAL A 239 -18.75 1.05 0.05
CA VAL A 239 -20.14 1.49 0.21
C VAL A 239 -20.94 0.63 1.19
N GLY A 240 -20.29 -0.34 1.84
CA GLY A 240 -20.92 -1.21 2.84
C GLY A 240 -21.98 -2.18 2.27
N ASP A 241 -21.99 -2.47 0.97
CA ASP A 241 -22.99 -3.32 0.31
C ASP A 241 -22.55 -4.80 0.18
N ALA A 242 -21.42 -5.15 0.81
CA ALA A 242 -20.78 -6.47 0.81
C ALA A 242 -20.35 -6.94 -0.59
N HIS A 243 -20.24 -6.03 -1.55
CA HIS A 243 -19.59 -6.25 -2.84
C HIS A 243 -18.42 -5.27 -2.92
N PRO A 244 -17.16 -5.74 -3.08
CA PRO A 244 -16.07 -4.81 -3.13
C PRO A 244 -16.09 -3.98 -4.41
N ASP A 245 -15.61 -2.77 -4.25
CA ASP A 245 -15.30 -1.83 -5.31
C ASP A 245 -13.79 -1.89 -5.60
N ILE A 246 -13.42 -1.66 -6.85
CA ILE A 246 -12.05 -1.29 -7.23
C ILE A 246 -11.97 0.23 -7.22
N VAL A 247 -10.97 0.76 -6.52
CA VAL A 247 -10.52 2.14 -6.71
C VAL A 247 -9.28 2.13 -7.57
N ALA A 248 -9.41 2.73 -8.75
CA ALA A 248 -8.30 2.93 -9.67
C ALA A 248 -7.93 4.42 -9.70
N ALA A 249 -6.65 4.71 -9.54
CA ALA A 249 -6.10 6.06 -9.56
C ALA A 249 -5.03 6.17 -10.65
N ALA A 250 -5.12 7.16 -11.52
CA ALA A 250 -4.15 7.38 -12.59
C ALA A 250 -3.98 8.86 -12.93
N SER A 251 -2.79 9.22 -13.43
CA SER A 251 -2.58 10.48 -14.13
C SER A 251 -3.14 10.37 -15.55
N THR A 252 -3.96 11.35 -15.93
CA THR A 252 -4.57 11.46 -17.26
C THR A 252 -4.25 12.81 -17.91
N ALA A 253 -4.62 13.00 -19.18
CA ALA A 253 -4.51 14.29 -19.84
C ALA A 253 -5.34 15.40 -19.16
N SER A 254 -6.37 15.04 -18.40
CA SER A 254 -7.24 15.97 -17.66
C SER A 254 -6.81 16.20 -16.21
N GLY A 255 -5.78 15.49 -15.73
CA GLY A 255 -5.27 15.57 -14.36
C GLY A 255 -5.25 14.21 -13.66
N ALA A 256 -4.89 14.21 -12.37
CA ALA A 256 -4.99 13.04 -11.50
C ALA A 256 -6.46 12.69 -11.29
N GLN A 257 -6.85 11.49 -11.72
CA GLN A 257 -8.23 11.01 -11.69
C GLN A 257 -8.34 9.75 -10.85
N VAL A 258 -9.43 9.64 -10.11
CA VAL A 258 -9.83 8.44 -9.37
C VAL A 258 -11.15 7.94 -9.95
N LYS A 259 -11.27 6.62 -10.12
CA LYS A 259 -12.48 5.92 -10.54
C LYS A 259 -12.81 4.83 -9.52
N ILE A 260 -14.05 4.81 -9.05
CA ILE A 260 -14.60 3.72 -8.22
C ILE A 260 -15.44 2.84 -9.15
N ILE A 261 -15.15 1.56 -9.18
CA ILE A 261 -15.72 0.61 -10.12
C ILE A 261 -16.26 -0.59 -9.36
N ASP A 262 -17.54 -0.87 -9.57
CA ASP A 262 -18.19 -2.06 -9.06
C ASP A 262 -17.55 -3.31 -9.69
N VAL A 263 -16.99 -4.21 -8.89
CA VAL A 263 -16.29 -5.37 -9.46
C VAL A 263 -17.26 -6.33 -10.14
N GLY A 264 -18.45 -6.54 -9.58
CA GLY A 264 -19.45 -7.49 -10.08
C GLY A 264 -19.97 -7.18 -11.48
N SER A 265 -20.28 -5.92 -11.74
CA SER A 265 -20.84 -5.41 -13.00
C SER A 265 -19.79 -4.77 -13.92
N GLY A 266 -18.65 -4.32 -13.38
CA GLY A 266 -17.65 -3.53 -14.09
C GLY A 266 -18.08 -2.08 -14.33
N ALA A 267 -19.18 -1.61 -13.72
CA ALA A 267 -19.68 -0.26 -13.91
C ALA A 267 -18.93 0.75 -13.03
N THR A 268 -18.55 1.88 -13.60
CA THR A 268 -18.00 3.02 -12.83
C THR A 268 -19.10 3.63 -11.97
N ARG A 269 -18.95 3.56 -10.65
CA ARG A 269 -19.84 4.18 -9.65
C ARG A 269 -19.54 5.67 -9.46
N ALA A 270 -18.26 6.03 -9.42
CA ALA A 270 -17.82 7.41 -9.27
C ALA A 270 -16.56 7.68 -10.10
N SER A 271 -16.41 8.94 -10.53
CA SER A 271 -15.17 9.41 -11.15
C SER A 271 -14.95 10.88 -10.86
N PHE A 272 -13.78 11.23 -10.33
CA PHE A 272 -13.47 12.57 -9.88
C PHE A 272 -11.96 12.89 -9.94
N PHE A 273 -11.62 14.17 -9.78
CA PHE A 273 -10.26 14.70 -9.87
C PHE A 273 -9.82 15.30 -8.51
N PRO A 274 -9.27 14.50 -7.58
CA PRO A 274 -9.02 14.93 -6.19
C PRO A 274 -7.94 16.03 -6.03
N TYR A 275 -7.18 16.29 -7.08
CA TYR A 275 -6.18 17.36 -7.13
C TYR A 275 -6.56 18.48 -8.12
N GLY A 276 -7.75 18.41 -8.73
CA GLY A 276 -8.18 19.37 -9.75
C GLY A 276 -7.13 19.52 -10.86
N SER A 277 -6.71 20.76 -11.10
CA SER A 277 -5.68 21.10 -12.10
C SER A 277 -4.25 21.06 -11.59
N ILE A 278 -4.01 20.67 -10.34
CA ILE A 278 -2.65 20.56 -9.78
C ILE A 278 -1.92 19.43 -10.52
N PRO A 279 -0.74 19.68 -11.11
CA PRO A 279 0.05 18.61 -11.72
C PRO A 279 0.47 17.58 -10.68
N VAL A 280 0.27 16.30 -10.98
CA VAL A 280 0.66 15.18 -10.11
C VAL A 280 1.55 14.23 -10.90
N SER A 281 2.76 13.97 -10.38
CA SER A 281 3.75 13.11 -11.05
C SER A 281 3.70 11.65 -10.60
N SER A 282 3.13 11.38 -9.43
CA SER A 282 2.87 10.04 -8.90
C SER A 282 1.56 10.08 -8.13
N LEU A 283 0.72 9.06 -8.27
CA LEU A 283 -0.56 8.93 -7.58
C LEU A 283 -0.73 7.47 -7.17
N GLU A 284 -0.77 7.25 -5.86
CA GLU A 284 -1.01 5.94 -5.24
C GLU A 284 -2.31 5.99 -4.45
N VAL A 285 -3.02 4.87 -4.41
CA VAL A 285 -4.28 4.71 -3.69
C VAL A 285 -4.24 3.52 -2.75
N ALA A 286 -4.82 3.68 -1.57
CA ALA A 286 -5.07 2.64 -0.59
C ALA A 286 -6.48 2.83 -0.02
N LEU A 287 -7.02 1.79 0.61
CA LEU A 287 -8.27 1.84 1.35
C LEU A 287 -8.02 1.51 2.82
N GLY A 288 -8.81 2.10 3.70
CA GLY A 288 -8.82 1.75 5.12
C GLY A 288 -9.71 2.68 5.93
N ASP A 289 -10.19 2.20 7.07
CA ASP A 289 -10.96 2.98 8.05
C ASP A 289 -10.02 3.91 8.83
N VAL A 290 -9.85 5.13 8.33
CA VAL A 290 -8.91 6.13 8.85
C VAL A 290 -9.49 6.85 10.06
N ASP A 291 -10.82 7.03 10.12
CA ASP A 291 -11.49 7.75 11.20
C ASP A 291 -12.10 6.85 12.30
N GLY A 292 -12.11 5.53 12.09
CA GLY A 292 -12.60 4.53 13.03
C GLY A 292 -14.12 4.34 13.01
N ASN A 293 -14.80 4.74 11.92
CA ASN A 293 -16.25 4.65 11.81
C ASN A 293 -16.76 3.29 11.30
N GLY A 294 -15.85 2.39 10.90
CA GLY A 294 -16.15 1.06 10.36
C GLY A 294 -16.41 1.01 8.85
N SER A 295 -16.24 2.13 8.15
CA SER A 295 -16.24 2.23 6.69
C SER A 295 -14.83 2.53 6.20
N GLU A 296 -14.50 2.14 4.97
CA GLU A 296 -13.18 2.43 4.41
C GLU A 296 -13.18 3.80 3.71
N GLU A 297 -12.16 4.61 3.98
CA GLU A 297 -11.87 5.81 3.20
C GLU A 297 -10.85 5.51 2.09
N ILE A 298 -10.88 6.34 1.05
CA ILE A 298 -9.88 6.35 -0.01
C ILE A 298 -8.70 7.21 0.44
N VAL A 299 -7.55 6.57 0.66
CA VAL A 299 -6.30 7.24 0.98
C VAL A 299 -5.47 7.42 -0.30
N LEU A 300 -5.15 8.66 -0.63
CA LEU A 300 -4.33 9.03 -1.78
C LEU A 300 -2.99 9.58 -1.32
N SER A 301 -1.91 9.10 -1.92
CA SER A 301 -0.58 9.70 -1.81
C SER A 301 -0.16 10.21 -3.17
N ALA A 302 0.21 11.49 -3.25
CA ALA A 302 0.54 12.12 -4.53
C ALA A 302 1.77 13.02 -4.45
N ALA A 303 2.62 12.94 -5.47
CA ALA A 303 3.74 13.86 -5.64
C ALA A 303 3.27 15.13 -6.39
N THR A 304 3.21 16.25 -5.68
CA THR A 304 2.79 17.56 -6.21
C THR A 304 3.99 18.52 -6.29
N PRO A 305 3.87 19.69 -6.97
CA PRO A 305 4.90 20.73 -6.91
C PRO A 305 5.20 21.24 -5.49
N GLY A 306 4.31 21.02 -4.53
CA GLY A 306 4.49 21.37 -3.13
C GLY A 306 5.14 20.28 -2.27
N GLY A 307 5.48 19.13 -2.84
CA GLY A 307 5.92 17.92 -2.13
C GLY A 307 4.87 16.81 -2.17
N THR A 308 5.13 15.74 -1.41
CA THR A 308 4.17 14.64 -1.22
C THR A 308 2.97 15.13 -0.41
N GLU A 309 1.77 14.92 -0.93
CA GLU A 309 0.50 15.20 -0.25
C GLU A 309 -0.25 13.88 -0.03
N VAL A 310 -0.71 13.65 1.20
CA VAL A 310 -1.57 12.53 1.58
C VAL A 310 -2.96 13.07 1.88
N LYS A 311 -4.00 12.42 1.34
CA LYS A 311 -5.41 12.76 1.59
C LYS A 311 -6.20 11.49 1.91
N ALA A 312 -7.08 11.55 2.89
CA ALA A 312 -8.19 10.60 3.01
C ALA A 312 -9.45 11.31 2.50
N ILE A 313 -10.24 10.63 1.69
CA ILE A 313 -11.51 11.12 1.14
C ILE A 313 -12.55 10.01 1.18
N GLU A 314 -13.81 10.42 1.27
CA GLU A 314 -14.96 9.50 1.24
C GLU A 314 -15.16 8.89 -0.17
N ALA A 315 -15.92 7.80 -0.26
CA ALA A 315 -16.33 7.22 -1.54
C ALA A 315 -17.14 8.21 -2.42
N SER A 316 -17.79 9.20 -1.81
CA SER A 316 -18.45 10.32 -2.51
C SER A 316 -17.47 11.31 -3.17
N GLY A 317 -16.18 11.22 -2.83
CA GLY A 317 -15.13 12.16 -3.23
C GLY A 317 -15.05 13.44 -2.39
N SER A 318 -15.73 13.50 -1.23
CA SER A 318 -15.66 14.63 -0.28
C SER A 318 -14.53 14.51 0.73
#